data_AF-A0A974WFH7-F1
#
_entry.id   AF-A0A974WFH7-F1
#
_cell.length_a   1.000
_cell.length_b   1.000
_cell.length_c   1.000
_cell.angle_alpha   90.00
_cell.angle_beta   90.00
_cell.angle_gamma   90.00
#
_symmetry.space_group_name_H-M   'P 1'
#
loop_
_entity.id
_entity.type
_entity.pdbx_description
1 polymer ?
#
loop_
_entity_poly.entity_id
_entity_poly.type
_entity_poly.pdbx_seq_one_letter_code
_entity_poly.pdbx_strand_id
1 'polypeptide(L)'
;MTLIRLFVLTLLSIAMNANAQELPFREVSDYPKKYTAGTTAARTIEGLGFRYYWATDSLRDEDLSYKPSEDGRTILETLHHIYEMSFMIKNATLKEVNVLPDTVDFDMMRKITLANLEVAHAKLMSVDDMSDMNVIFEGKNRRVEYPFWHLLNGPIADCTWHVGQIVAFRRANGNPIATGISFFNGTAKP
;
A
#
# COMPACT_ATOMS: atom_id res chain seq x y z
N MET A 1 -18.40 -28.68 -39.07
CA MET A 1 -18.12 -27.25 -38.73
C MET A 1 -18.68 -26.81 -37.38
N THR A 2 -19.75 -27.43 -36.87
CA THR A 2 -20.37 -27.08 -35.57
C THR A 2 -19.58 -27.56 -34.35
N LEU A 3 -18.96 -28.76 -34.40
CA LEU A 3 -18.13 -29.26 -33.28
C LEU A 3 -16.82 -28.48 -33.08
N ILE A 4 -16.19 -28.02 -34.16
CA ILE A 4 -14.96 -27.20 -34.08
C ILE A 4 -15.26 -25.82 -33.46
N ARG A 5 -16.42 -25.22 -33.77
CA ARG A 5 -16.85 -23.96 -33.14
C ARG A 5 -17.14 -24.12 -31.65
N LEU A 6 -17.71 -25.25 -31.21
CA LEU A 6 -17.98 -25.51 -29.79
C LEU A 6 -16.69 -25.67 -28.97
N PHE A 7 -15.66 -26.29 -29.57
CA PHE A 7 -14.34 -26.49 -28.96
C PHE A 7 -13.53 -25.18 -28.87
N VAL A 8 -13.64 -24.30 -29.87
CA VAL A 8 -13.01 -22.97 -29.85
C VAL A 8 -13.68 -22.05 -28.82
N LEU A 9 -15.00 -22.13 -28.65
CA LEU A 9 -15.73 -21.35 -27.62
C LEU A 9 -15.41 -21.79 -26.18
N THR A 10 -15.12 -23.08 -25.96
CA THR A 10 -14.71 -23.60 -24.63
C THR A 10 -13.27 -23.23 -24.29
N LEU A 11 -12.36 -23.18 -25.27
CA LEU A 11 -10.98 -22.73 -25.05
C LEU A 11 -10.88 -21.23 -24.72
N LEU A 12 -11.77 -20.38 -25.26
CA LEU A 12 -11.82 -18.95 -24.92
C LEU A 12 -12.30 -18.69 -23.48
N SER A 13 -13.13 -19.56 -22.90
CA SER A 13 -13.65 -19.38 -21.54
C SER A 13 -12.62 -19.73 -20.46
N ILE A 14 -11.62 -20.56 -20.80
CA ILE A 14 -10.53 -20.95 -19.88
C ILE A 14 -9.43 -19.87 -19.83
N ALA A 15 -9.37 -18.97 -20.81
CA ALA A 15 -8.38 -17.88 -20.86
C ALA A 15 -8.73 -16.64 -20.02
N MET A 16 -9.88 -16.62 -19.34
CA MET A 16 -10.29 -15.51 -18.44
C MET A 16 -10.14 -15.86 -16.95
N ASN A 17 -9.11 -16.63 -16.59
CA ASN A 17 -8.61 -16.71 -15.22
C ASN A 17 -7.16 -16.24 -15.21
N ALA A 18 -6.94 -14.99 -15.62
CA ALA A 18 -5.72 -14.29 -15.29
C ALA A 18 -5.76 -14.03 -13.78
N ASN A 19 -5.17 -14.96 -13.03
CA ASN A 19 -4.81 -14.93 -11.61
C ASN A 19 -5.04 -13.55 -10.97
N ALA A 20 -6.24 -13.29 -10.44
CA ALA A 20 -6.48 -12.16 -9.57
C ALA A 20 -5.77 -12.50 -8.26
N GLN A 21 -4.46 -12.23 -8.20
CA GLN A 21 -3.73 -12.38 -6.97
C GLN A 21 -4.36 -11.45 -5.95
N GLU A 22 -4.93 -12.03 -4.89
CA GLU A 22 -5.50 -11.26 -3.81
C GLU A 22 -4.38 -10.39 -3.22
N LEU A 23 -4.61 -9.07 -3.24
CA LEU A 23 -3.66 -8.14 -2.64
C LEU A 23 -3.79 -8.21 -1.11
N PRO A 24 -2.68 -8.02 -0.37
CA PRO A 24 -2.71 -8.09 1.08
C PRO A 24 -3.53 -6.93 1.66
N PHE A 25 -3.87 -7.05 2.95
CA PHE A 25 -4.59 -6.02 3.72
C PHE A 25 -6.04 -5.76 3.29
N ARG A 26 -6.70 -6.68 2.57
CA ARG A 26 -8.16 -6.62 2.39
C ARG A 26 -8.88 -6.60 3.74
N GLU A 27 -8.36 -7.32 4.72
CA GLU A 27 -8.77 -7.33 6.12
C GLU A 27 -7.54 -7.20 7.03
N VAL A 28 -7.77 -6.80 8.28
CA VAL A 28 -6.76 -6.74 9.35
C VAL A 28 -6.71 -8.10 10.04
N SER A 29 -5.51 -8.62 10.26
CA SER A 29 -5.29 -9.91 10.93
C SER A 29 -5.70 -9.90 12.40
N ASP A 30 -5.89 -11.11 12.94
CA ASP A 30 -6.09 -11.36 14.36
C ASP A 30 -5.01 -10.70 15.21
N TYR A 31 -5.35 -10.38 16.46
CA TYR A 31 -4.42 -9.70 17.36
C TYR A 31 -3.19 -10.56 17.68
N PRO A 32 -1.98 -9.96 17.74
CA PRO A 32 -0.81 -10.66 18.22
C PRO A 32 -1.01 -11.07 19.69
N LYS A 33 -0.48 -12.25 20.07
CA LYS A 33 -0.61 -12.78 21.44
C LYS A 33 0.12 -11.95 22.50
N LYS A 34 1.08 -11.11 22.08
CA LYS A 34 1.91 -10.29 22.97
C LYS A 34 1.96 -8.86 22.42
N TYR A 35 1.98 -7.90 23.34
CA TYR A 35 2.29 -6.51 23.03
C TYR A 35 3.81 -6.29 23.18
N THR A 36 4.47 -5.99 22.07
CA THR A 36 5.88 -5.54 22.00
C THR A 36 5.96 -4.26 21.16
N ALA A 37 7.13 -3.62 21.16
CA ALA A 37 7.39 -2.50 20.24
C ALA A 37 7.16 -2.92 18.77
N GLY A 38 7.70 -4.09 18.40
CA GLY A 38 7.54 -4.69 17.06
C GLY A 38 6.09 -4.95 16.69
N THR A 39 5.32 -5.64 17.53
CA THR A 39 3.90 -5.95 17.22
C THR A 39 3.03 -4.70 17.18
N THR A 40 3.35 -3.68 17.98
CA THR A 40 2.64 -2.40 17.97
C THR A 40 2.93 -1.63 16.68
N ALA A 41 4.20 -1.55 16.27
CA ALA A 41 4.58 -0.93 15.00
C ALA A 41 4.00 -1.70 13.79
N ALA A 42 4.01 -3.03 13.84
CA ALA A 42 3.41 -3.88 12.81
C ALA A 42 1.91 -3.60 12.65
N ARG A 43 1.15 -3.49 13.75
CA ARG A 43 -0.27 -3.17 13.72
C ARG A 43 -0.55 -1.79 13.11
N THR A 44 0.35 -0.82 13.29
CA THR A 44 0.26 0.49 12.63
C THR A 44 0.43 0.37 11.11
N ILE A 45 1.42 -0.40 10.65
CA ILE A 45 1.63 -0.69 9.21
C ILE A 45 0.42 -1.41 8.62
N GLU A 46 -0.11 -2.41 9.31
CA GLU A 46 -1.30 -3.15 8.87
C GLU A 46 -2.53 -2.24 8.77
N GLY A 47 -2.72 -1.35 9.74
CA GLY A 47 -3.79 -0.35 9.71
C GLY A 47 -3.67 0.64 8.54
N LEU A 48 -2.43 1.03 8.18
CA LEU A 48 -2.13 1.80 6.98
C LEU A 48 -2.43 0.99 5.71
N GLY A 49 -1.94 -0.26 5.63
CA GLY A 49 -2.19 -1.16 4.51
C GLY A 49 -3.67 -1.36 4.23
N PHE A 50 -4.47 -1.60 5.28
CA PHE A 50 -5.92 -1.76 5.15
C PHE A 50 -6.61 -0.49 4.63
N ARG A 51 -6.20 0.68 5.13
CA ARG A 51 -6.74 1.97 4.65
C ARG A 51 -6.34 2.23 3.21
N TYR A 52 -5.09 1.98 2.84
CA TYR A 52 -4.59 2.15 1.48
C TYR A 52 -5.29 1.19 0.51
N TYR A 53 -5.46 -0.08 0.88
CA TYR A 53 -6.20 -1.06 0.07
C TYR A 53 -7.57 -0.51 -0.34
N TRP A 54 -8.37 -0.07 0.64
CA TRP A 54 -9.74 0.40 0.40
C TRP A 54 -9.81 1.80 -0.19
N ALA A 55 -8.83 2.67 0.08
CA ALA A 55 -8.77 3.99 -0.53
C ALA A 55 -8.46 3.90 -2.04
N THR A 56 -7.66 2.93 -2.45
CA THR A 56 -7.21 2.73 -3.84
C THR A 56 -8.05 1.75 -4.63
N ASP A 57 -8.93 1.00 -3.98
CA ASP A 57 -9.82 0.07 -4.65
C ASP A 57 -10.79 0.80 -5.58
N SER A 58 -10.91 0.29 -6.81
CA SER A 58 -11.84 0.77 -7.83
C SER A 58 -11.68 2.26 -8.20
N LEU A 59 -10.45 2.80 -8.12
CA LEU A 59 -10.13 4.11 -8.71
C LEU A 59 -10.14 4.03 -10.23
N ARG A 60 -10.73 5.03 -10.88
CA ARG A 60 -10.81 5.19 -12.34
C ARG A 60 -9.81 6.23 -12.80
N ASP A 61 -9.52 6.29 -14.10
CA ASP A 61 -8.61 7.29 -14.68
C ASP A 61 -9.03 8.74 -14.35
N GLU A 62 -10.34 9.00 -14.32
CA GLU A 62 -10.91 10.29 -13.91
C GLU A 62 -10.68 10.61 -12.43
N ASP A 63 -10.61 9.59 -11.57
CA ASP A 63 -10.25 9.77 -10.16
C ASP A 63 -8.75 10.03 -10.01
N LEU A 64 -7.91 9.27 -10.73
CA LEU A 64 -6.45 9.43 -10.71
C LEU A 64 -6.02 10.85 -11.11
N SER A 65 -6.72 11.45 -12.08
CA SER A 65 -6.45 12.80 -12.58
C SER A 65 -7.13 13.91 -11.76
N TYR A 66 -7.97 13.59 -10.78
CA TYR A 66 -8.65 14.58 -9.94
C TYR A 66 -7.66 15.31 -9.02
N LYS A 67 -7.78 16.64 -8.95
CA LYS A 67 -7.08 17.49 -7.96
C LYS A 67 -8.05 18.50 -7.32
N PRO A 68 -7.87 18.84 -6.03
CA PRO A 68 -8.80 19.69 -5.29
C PRO A 68 -8.68 21.20 -5.60
N SER A 69 -7.57 21.62 -6.19
CA SER A 69 -7.26 23.02 -6.50
C SER A 69 -6.17 23.10 -7.58
N GLU A 70 -5.92 24.30 -8.12
CA GLU A 70 -4.89 24.51 -9.14
C GLU A 70 -3.47 24.10 -8.67
N ASP A 71 -3.12 24.42 -7.43
CA ASP A 71 -1.81 24.08 -6.84
C ASP A 71 -1.79 22.72 -6.12
N GLY A 72 -2.93 22.03 -6.08
CA GLY A 72 -3.06 20.74 -5.40
C GLY A 72 -2.47 19.58 -6.20
N ARG A 73 -1.97 18.56 -5.50
CA ARG A 73 -1.61 17.27 -6.11
C ARG A 73 -2.86 16.54 -6.61
N THR A 74 -2.71 15.85 -7.73
CA THR A 74 -3.65 14.83 -8.18
C THR A 74 -3.63 13.61 -7.26
N ILE A 75 -4.65 12.75 -7.36
CA ILE A 75 -4.64 11.44 -6.70
C ILE A 75 -3.42 10.63 -7.18
N LEU A 76 -3.10 10.63 -8.48
CA LEU A 76 -1.96 9.89 -9.01
C LEU A 76 -0.62 10.36 -8.43
N GLU A 77 -0.38 11.67 -8.34
CA GLU A 77 0.83 12.22 -7.71
C GLU A 77 0.89 11.88 -6.21
N THR A 78 -0.26 11.87 -5.54
CA THR A 78 -0.36 11.48 -4.13
C THR A 78 -0.05 9.99 -3.94
N LEU A 79 -0.52 9.13 -4.85
CA LEU A 79 -0.20 7.70 -4.88
C LEU A 79 1.28 7.45 -5.14
N HIS A 80 1.89 8.21 -6.07
CA HIS A 80 3.33 8.11 -6.34
C HIS A 80 4.16 8.46 -5.10
N HIS A 81 3.77 9.51 -4.38
CA HIS A 81 4.41 9.87 -3.11
C HIS A 81 4.31 8.73 -2.07
N ILE A 82 3.12 8.16 -1.88
CA ILE A 82 2.93 7.00 -0.98
C ILE A 82 3.77 5.79 -1.44
N TYR A 83 3.84 5.55 -2.75
CA TYR A 83 4.64 4.48 -3.35
C TYR A 83 6.12 4.62 -2.99
N GLU A 84 6.72 5.80 -3.17
CA GLU A 84 8.10 6.07 -2.75
C GLU A 84 8.30 5.87 -1.24
N MET A 85 7.37 6.37 -0.41
CA MET A 85 7.43 6.18 1.04
C MET A 85 7.35 4.70 1.44
N SER A 86 6.62 3.87 0.69
CA SER A 86 6.50 2.43 0.96
C SER A 86 7.85 1.70 0.85
N PHE A 87 8.75 2.15 -0.04
CA PHE A 87 10.11 1.64 -0.11
C PHE A 87 10.90 2.01 1.14
N MET A 88 10.79 3.24 1.63
CA MET A 88 11.45 3.63 2.89
C MET A 88 10.98 2.80 4.07
N ILE A 89 9.67 2.52 4.14
CA ILE A 89 9.09 1.66 5.19
C ILE A 89 9.67 0.24 5.10
N LYS A 90 9.62 -0.38 3.91
CA LYS A 90 10.19 -1.73 3.71
C LYS A 90 11.69 -1.76 4.00
N ASN A 91 12.46 -0.88 3.36
CA ASN A 91 13.92 -0.90 3.41
C ASN A 91 14.42 -0.69 4.84
N ALA A 92 13.81 0.19 5.64
CA ALA A 92 14.19 0.35 7.05
C ALA A 92 13.99 -0.95 7.85
N THR A 93 12.88 -1.67 7.63
CA THR A 93 12.66 -2.97 8.30
C THR A 93 13.56 -4.10 7.80
N LEU A 94 14.11 -3.96 6.58
CA LEU A 94 15.10 -4.87 6.00
C LEU A 94 16.55 -4.44 6.29
N LYS A 95 16.74 -3.24 6.88
CA LYS A 95 18.04 -2.62 7.13
C LYS A 95 18.82 -2.35 5.84
N GLU A 96 18.07 -2.00 4.80
CA GLU A 96 18.56 -1.74 3.44
C GLU A 96 18.63 -0.23 3.16
N VAL A 97 19.51 0.13 2.22
CA VAL A 97 19.67 1.50 1.74
C VAL A 97 18.49 1.90 0.87
N ASN A 98 18.00 3.12 1.04
CA ASN A 98 16.96 3.66 0.16
C ASN A 98 17.50 4.04 -1.21
N VAL A 99 16.82 3.55 -2.23
CA VAL A 99 17.04 3.87 -3.64
C VAL A 99 15.73 4.39 -4.21
N LEU A 100 15.80 5.37 -5.11
CA LEU A 100 14.63 5.87 -5.81
C LEU A 100 14.03 4.71 -6.64
N PRO A 101 12.74 4.39 -6.46
CA PRO A 101 12.11 3.33 -7.23
C PRO A 101 11.86 3.79 -8.67
N ASP A 102 11.77 2.83 -9.60
CA ASP A 102 11.34 3.12 -10.96
C ASP A 102 9.89 3.58 -11.01
N THR A 103 9.60 4.45 -11.97
CA THR A 103 8.22 4.86 -12.28
C THR A 103 7.48 3.71 -12.95
N VAL A 104 6.27 3.43 -12.45
CA VAL A 104 5.38 2.38 -12.96
C VAL A 104 3.96 2.91 -13.09
N ASP A 105 3.10 2.18 -13.78
CA ASP A 105 1.66 2.49 -13.85
C ASP A 105 0.96 2.32 -12.49
N PHE A 106 -0.28 2.80 -12.40
CA PHE A 106 -1.06 2.76 -11.17
C PHE A 106 -1.27 1.34 -10.64
N ASP A 107 -1.57 0.38 -11.52
CA ASP A 107 -1.86 -1.00 -11.09
C ASP A 107 -0.64 -1.65 -10.46
N MET A 108 0.54 -1.45 -11.05
CA MET A 108 1.80 -1.93 -10.51
C MET A 108 2.18 -1.17 -9.24
N MET A 109 1.99 0.16 -9.22
CA MET A 109 2.25 1.01 -8.06
C MET A 109 1.44 0.54 -6.84
N ARG A 110 0.15 0.26 -7.03
CA ARG A 110 -0.75 -0.25 -5.99
C ARG A 110 -0.28 -1.61 -5.46
N LYS A 111 0.06 -2.52 -6.36
CA LYS A 111 0.55 -3.87 -6.03
C LYS A 111 1.85 -3.81 -5.20
N ILE A 112 2.84 -3.06 -5.68
CA ILE A 112 4.14 -2.94 -5.02
C ILE A 112 4.00 -2.23 -3.68
N THR A 113 3.18 -1.18 -3.58
CA THR A 113 2.95 -0.47 -2.31
C THR A 113 2.41 -1.42 -1.25
N LEU A 114 1.37 -2.19 -1.58
CA LEU A 114 0.79 -3.17 -0.66
C LEU A 114 1.78 -4.29 -0.30
N ALA A 115 2.54 -4.80 -1.26
CA ALA A 115 3.57 -5.81 -1.02
C ALA A 115 4.71 -5.29 -0.11
N ASN A 116 5.15 -4.05 -0.31
CA ASN A 116 6.18 -3.41 0.52
C ASN A 116 5.70 -3.28 1.98
N LEU A 117 4.45 -2.86 2.19
CA LEU A 117 3.84 -2.78 3.52
C LEU A 117 3.69 -4.17 4.17
N GLU A 118 3.38 -5.21 3.39
CA GLU A 118 3.29 -6.59 3.86
C GLU A 118 4.64 -7.11 4.35
N VAL A 119 5.72 -6.87 3.59
CA VAL A 119 7.08 -7.23 4.00
C VAL A 119 7.45 -6.50 5.30
N ALA A 120 7.19 -5.20 5.40
CA ALA A 120 7.47 -4.42 6.59
C ALA A 120 6.70 -4.94 7.82
N HIS A 121 5.39 -5.20 7.65
CA HIS A 121 4.55 -5.81 8.69
C HIS A 121 5.13 -7.14 9.16
N ALA A 122 5.47 -8.05 8.24
CA ALA A 122 6.01 -9.37 8.58
C ALA A 122 7.32 -9.28 9.36
N LYS A 123 8.23 -8.37 8.98
CA LYS A 123 9.49 -8.15 9.70
C LYS A 123 9.26 -7.62 11.11
N LEU A 124 8.39 -6.62 11.26
CA LEU A 124 8.04 -6.03 12.55
C LEU A 124 7.33 -7.02 13.49
N MET A 125 6.55 -7.96 12.96
CA MET A 125 5.92 -9.01 13.77
C MET A 125 6.92 -9.98 14.40
N SER A 126 8.11 -10.12 13.80
CA SER A 126 9.15 -11.06 14.23
C SER A 126 10.31 -10.43 15.01
N VAL A 127 10.29 -9.10 15.19
CA VAL A 127 11.43 -8.38 15.76
C VAL A 127 11.25 -8.14 17.26
N ASP A 128 12.30 -8.43 18.02
CA ASP A 128 12.38 -8.13 19.45
C ASP A 128 12.93 -6.71 19.70
N ASP A 129 13.93 -6.29 18.92
CA ASP A 129 14.56 -4.97 19.00
C ASP A 129 14.62 -4.29 17.62
N MET A 130 14.16 -3.04 17.57
CA MET A 130 14.06 -2.21 16.38
C MET A 130 15.16 -1.15 16.30
N SER A 131 16.12 -1.18 17.24
CA SER A 131 17.19 -0.18 17.37
C SER A 131 18.09 -0.06 16.13
N ASP A 132 18.18 -1.11 15.31
CA ASP A 132 19.00 -1.16 14.11
C ASP A 132 18.18 -1.09 12.79
N MET A 133 16.86 -0.86 12.87
CA MET A 133 15.99 -0.62 11.73
C MET A 133 16.05 0.85 11.29
N ASN A 134 17.25 1.32 10.97
CA ASN A 134 17.49 2.70 10.56
C ASN A 134 16.94 2.99 9.15
N VAL A 135 16.49 4.22 8.93
CA VAL A 135 16.28 4.77 7.59
C VAL A 135 17.64 5.20 7.06
N ILE A 136 18.13 4.52 6.04
CA ILE A 136 19.48 4.71 5.50
C ILE A 136 19.39 5.40 4.13
N PHE A 137 20.13 6.49 3.97
CA PHE A 137 20.37 7.14 2.70
C PHE A 137 21.87 7.13 2.39
N GLU A 138 22.25 6.62 1.23
CA GLU A 138 23.65 6.54 0.82
C GLU A 138 23.84 7.18 -0.56
N GLY A 139 24.65 8.22 -0.61
CA GLY A 139 25.10 8.87 -1.85
C GLY A 139 26.61 8.72 -2.01
N LYS A 140 27.14 9.19 -3.14
CA LYS A 140 28.56 9.00 -3.53
C LYS A 140 29.59 9.30 -2.44
N ASN A 141 29.33 10.31 -1.59
CA ASN A 141 30.28 10.80 -0.59
C ASN A 141 29.73 10.80 0.84
N ARG A 142 28.49 10.33 1.06
CA ARG A 142 27.84 10.45 2.37
C ARG A 142 26.81 9.35 2.59
N ARG A 143 26.88 8.75 3.77
CA ARG A 143 25.84 7.90 4.34
C ARG A 143 25.20 8.64 5.51
N VAL A 144 23.88 8.71 5.53
CA VAL A 144 23.09 9.31 6.59
C VAL A 144 22.11 8.27 7.09
N GLU A 145 22.04 8.11 8.40
CA GLU A 145 21.14 7.16 9.05
C GLU A 145 20.27 7.90 10.06
N TYR A 146 18.98 7.56 10.04
CA TYR A 146 18.02 8.06 11.01
C TYR A 146 17.41 6.87 11.77
N PRO A 147 17.30 6.93 13.09
CA PRO A 147 16.70 5.85 13.86
C PRO A 147 15.23 5.66 13.49
N PHE A 148 14.70 4.45 13.72
CA PHE A 148 13.35 4.02 13.37
C PHE A 148 12.23 5.02 13.75
N TRP A 149 12.41 5.82 14.81
CA TRP A 149 11.51 6.91 15.19
C TRP A 149 11.14 7.86 14.03
N HIS A 150 12.06 8.11 13.10
CA HIS A 150 11.80 8.94 11.93
C HIS A 150 10.87 8.26 10.93
N LEU A 151 10.86 6.92 10.89
CA LEU A 151 9.92 6.16 10.08
C LEU A 151 8.47 6.32 10.58
N LEU A 152 8.29 6.33 11.91
CA LEU A 152 7.00 6.56 12.55
C LEU A 152 6.46 7.97 12.28
N ASN A 153 7.27 8.99 12.53
CA ASN A 153 6.86 10.40 12.43
C ASN A 153 6.74 10.91 11.00
N GLY A 154 7.54 10.36 10.08
CA GLY A 154 7.55 10.71 8.67
C GLY A 154 6.75 9.71 7.85
N PRO A 155 7.40 8.76 7.15
CA PRO A 155 6.74 7.89 6.17
C PRO A 155 5.43 7.24 6.61
N ILE A 156 5.33 6.68 7.82
CA ILE A 156 4.12 5.97 8.25
C ILE A 156 2.96 6.92 8.51
N ALA A 157 3.21 8.00 9.27
CA ALA A 157 2.20 9.01 9.56
C ALA A 157 1.78 9.77 8.29
N ASP A 158 2.74 10.13 7.44
CA ASP A 158 2.52 10.87 6.20
C ASP A 158 1.75 10.05 5.16
N CYS A 159 2.07 8.76 5.00
CA CYS A 159 1.25 7.85 4.18
C CYS A 159 -0.19 7.79 4.68
N THR A 160 -0.41 7.69 5.98
CA THR A 160 -1.77 7.66 6.56
C THR A 160 -2.50 8.98 6.31
N TRP A 161 -1.80 10.11 6.43
CA TRP A 161 -2.31 11.44 6.13
C TRP A 161 -2.75 11.55 4.66
N HIS A 162 -1.90 11.13 3.73
CA HIS A 162 -2.17 11.17 2.30
C HIS A 162 -3.26 10.20 1.85
N VAL A 163 -3.39 9.03 2.49
CA VAL A 163 -4.54 8.14 2.27
C VAL A 163 -5.85 8.87 2.57
N GLY A 164 -5.91 9.68 3.63
CA GLY A 164 -7.09 10.50 3.94
C GLY A 164 -7.46 11.49 2.82
N GLN A 165 -6.46 12.06 2.15
CA GLN A 165 -6.68 12.94 0.99
C GLN A 165 -7.29 12.17 -0.19
N ILE A 166 -6.75 10.99 -0.52
CA ILE A 166 -7.29 10.14 -1.58
C ILE A 166 -8.78 9.83 -1.32
N VAL A 167 -9.14 9.48 -0.08
CA VAL A 167 -10.54 9.21 0.30
C VAL A 167 -11.43 10.43 0.09
N ALA A 168 -10.98 11.62 0.49
CA ALA A 168 -11.72 12.86 0.31
C ALA A 168 -11.90 13.19 -1.18
N PHE A 169 -10.84 13.05 -1.97
CA PHE A 169 -10.82 13.42 -3.38
C PHE A 169 -11.67 12.48 -4.23
N ARG A 170 -11.57 11.16 -4.04
CA ARG A 170 -12.43 10.20 -4.75
C ARG A 170 -13.92 10.43 -4.43
N ARG A 171 -14.24 10.78 -3.17
CA ARG A 171 -15.62 11.12 -2.77
C ARG A 171 -16.09 12.39 -3.46
N ALA A 172 -15.26 13.42 -3.51
CA ALA A 172 -15.56 14.67 -4.22
C ALA A 172 -15.75 14.44 -5.73
N ASN A 173 -15.07 13.45 -6.29
CA ASN A 173 -15.22 13.02 -7.69
C ASN A 173 -16.34 11.99 -7.93
N GLY A 174 -17.23 11.77 -6.96
CA GLY A 174 -18.39 10.88 -7.13
C GLY A 174 -18.09 9.38 -7.01
N ASN A 175 -16.89 8.98 -6.60
CA ASN A 175 -16.49 7.59 -6.35
C ASN A 175 -16.16 7.36 -4.87
N PRO A 176 -17.14 7.29 -3.95
CA PRO A 176 -16.86 6.96 -2.55
C PRO A 176 -16.36 5.52 -2.37
N ILE A 177 -15.66 5.25 -1.27
CA ILE A 177 -15.31 3.87 -0.87
C ILE A 177 -16.59 3.04 -0.71
N ALA A 178 -16.53 1.77 -1.09
CA ALA A 178 -17.61 0.80 -0.93
C ALA A 178 -18.18 0.78 0.51
N THR A 179 -19.48 0.48 0.62
CA THR A 179 -20.12 0.24 1.92
C THR A 179 -19.63 -1.08 2.53
N GLY A 180 -19.88 -1.31 3.82
CA GLY A 180 -19.54 -2.60 4.46
C GLY A 180 -18.08 -2.73 4.92
N ILE A 181 -17.28 -1.67 4.80
CA ILE A 181 -15.91 -1.62 5.32
C ILE A 181 -15.91 -1.04 6.75
N SER A 182 -15.44 -1.83 7.72
CA SER A 182 -15.30 -1.39 9.11
C SER A 182 -13.84 -1.07 9.42
N PHE A 183 -13.47 0.22 9.40
CA PHE A 183 -12.10 0.64 9.73
C PHE A 183 -11.71 0.44 11.19
N PHE A 184 -12.69 0.36 12.10
CA PHE A 184 -12.45 0.06 13.51
C PHE A 184 -12.23 -1.43 13.73
N ASN A 185 -13.09 -2.29 13.16
CA ASN A 185 -12.95 -3.74 13.30
C ASN A 185 -11.95 -4.35 12.31
N GLY A 186 -11.49 -3.60 11.31
CA GLY A 186 -10.57 -4.08 10.29
C GLY A 186 -11.15 -5.15 9.36
N THR A 187 -12.47 -5.18 9.20
CA THR A 187 -13.19 -6.19 8.41
C THR A 187 -13.90 -5.58 7.21
N ALA A 188 -14.12 -6.38 6.17
CA ALA A 188 -14.72 -5.93 4.93
C ALA A 188 -15.77 -6.91 4.41
N LYS A 189 -17.03 -6.47 4.40
CA LYS A 189 -18.17 -7.16 3.77
C LYS A 189 -18.80 -6.23 2.71
N PRO A 190 -18.03 -5.91 1.65
CA PRO A 190 -18.46 -4.99 0.60
C PRO A 190 -19.59 -5.56 -0.26
#